data_AF-A0A0Q5WCK9-F1
#
_entry.id   AF-A0A0Q5WCK9-F1
#
_cell.length_a   1.000
_cell.length_b   1.000
_cell.length_c   1.000
_cell.angle_alpha   90.00
_cell.angle_beta   90.00
_cell.angle_gamma   90.00
#
_symmetry.space_group_name_H-M   'P 1'
#
loop_
_entity.id
_entity.type
_entity.pdbx_description
1 polymer ?
#
loop_
_entity_poly.entity_id
_entity_poly.type
_entity_poly.pdbx_seq_one_letter_code
_entity_poly.pdbx_strand_id
1 'polypeptide(L)'
;MGEELERMHPRVYTNISRQLSRAPFGELEDSDMAPMLLNLVAKDLFRSSITWGKIISIFAVCGGFAIDCVRQGHFDYLQCLIDGLAEIIEDDLVYWLIDNGGWLGLSQHIRPRVGEFTFLGWLTLFVTISAGAYMVSNVCRRIGGQLYSLLF
;
A
#
# COMPACT_ATOMS: atom_id res chain seq x y z
N MET A 1 -4.77 2.29 -0.11
CA MET A 1 -3.93 1.17 0.38
C MET A 1 -4.67 -0.15 0.28
N GLY A 2 -5.81 -0.34 0.97
CA GLY A 2 -6.68 -1.51 0.74
C GLY A 2 -7.13 -1.62 -0.71
N GLU A 3 -7.55 -0.51 -1.31
CA GLU A 3 -7.95 -0.44 -2.73
C GLU A 3 -6.82 -0.81 -3.72
N GLU A 4 -5.57 -0.47 -3.42
CA GLU A 4 -4.42 -0.88 -4.24
C GLU A 4 -4.07 -2.36 -4.05
N LEU A 5 -4.25 -2.91 -2.84
CA LEU A 5 -4.11 -4.35 -2.58
C LEU A 5 -5.20 -5.17 -3.27
N GLU A 6 -6.43 -4.70 -3.24
CA GLU A 6 -7.55 -5.27 -4.00
C GLU A 6 -7.29 -5.20 -5.51
N ARG A 7 -6.73 -4.09 -6.01
CA ARG A 7 -6.35 -3.94 -7.42
C ARG A 7 -5.23 -4.87 -7.84
N MET A 8 -4.21 -5.08 -7.01
CA MET A 8 -3.07 -5.95 -7.31
C MET A 8 -3.38 -7.44 -7.12
N HIS A 9 -4.23 -7.79 -6.15
CA HIS A 9 -4.58 -9.18 -5.81
C HIS A 9 -6.10 -9.36 -5.67
N PRO A 10 -6.87 -9.20 -6.75
CA PRO A 10 -8.33 -9.20 -6.70
C PRO A 10 -8.92 -10.51 -6.20
N ARG A 11 -8.24 -11.65 -6.39
CA ARG A 11 -8.72 -12.96 -5.92
C ARG A 11 -8.56 -13.17 -4.41
N VAL A 12 -7.63 -12.48 -3.75
CA VAL A 12 -7.33 -12.71 -2.33
C VAL A 12 -8.24 -11.88 -1.44
N TYR A 13 -8.56 -10.66 -1.88
CA TYR A 13 -9.32 -9.69 -1.08
C TYR A 13 -10.79 -9.54 -1.50
N THR A 14 -11.29 -10.36 -2.44
CA THR A 14 -12.72 -10.38 -2.82
C THR A 14 -13.36 -11.74 -2.54
N ASN A 15 -14.63 -11.74 -2.14
CA ASN A 15 -15.41 -12.94 -1.80
C ASN A 15 -14.75 -13.77 -0.69
N ILE A 16 -14.36 -13.11 0.39
CA ILE A 16 -13.54 -13.72 1.45
C ILE A 16 -14.36 -14.72 2.26
N SER A 17 -15.64 -14.41 2.51
CA SER A 17 -16.61 -15.35 3.09
C SER A 17 -16.66 -16.66 2.30
N ARG A 18 -16.77 -16.61 0.98
CA ARG A 18 -16.75 -17.79 0.09
C ARG A 18 -15.48 -18.61 0.12
N GLN A 19 -14.34 -18.01 0.48
CA GLN A 19 -13.05 -18.70 0.52
C GLN A 19 -12.80 -19.35 1.89
N LEU A 20 -13.35 -18.78 2.96
CA LEU A 20 -13.06 -19.18 4.33
C LEU A 20 -14.20 -19.94 5.01
N SER A 21 -15.45 -19.65 4.65
CA SER A 21 -16.61 -20.35 5.17
C SER A 21 -16.72 -21.75 4.56
N ARG A 22 -17.01 -22.74 5.41
CA ARG A 22 -17.36 -24.11 4.99
C ARG A 22 -18.83 -24.24 4.60
N ALA A 23 -19.64 -23.20 4.78
CA ALA A 23 -21.05 -23.19 4.43
C ALA A 23 -21.24 -23.12 2.90
N PRO A 24 -22.35 -23.66 2.36
CA PRO A 24 -22.69 -23.49 0.95
C PRO A 24 -22.68 -22.00 0.58
N PHE A 25 -22.02 -21.64 -0.53
CA PHE A 25 -21.93 -20.26 -1.04
C PHE A 25 -21.29 -19.22 -0.09
N GLY A 26 -20.73 -19.61 1.05
CA GLY A 26 -20.12 -18.70 2.01
C GLY A 26 -21.12 -17.86 2.80
N GLU A 27 -22.33 -18.37 3.02
CA GLU A 27 -23.32 -17.71 3.89
C GLU A 27 -22.77 -17.56 5.32
N LEU A 28 -22.99 -16.39 5.90
CA LEU A 28 -22.71 -16.08 7.29
C LEU A 28 -24.00 -16.36 8.08
N GLU A 29 -24.18 -17.62 8.48
CA GLU A 29 -25.41 -18.06 9.16
C GLU A 29 -25.59 -17.38 10.53
N ASP A 30 -24.49 -17.03 11.19
CA ASP A 30 -24.46 -16.40 12.51
C ASP A 30 -23.53 -15.17 12.56
N SER A 31 -23.89 -14.22 13.43
CA SER A 31 -23.13 -12.98 13.66
C SER A 31 -21.69 -13.23 14.12
N ASP A 32 -21.46 -14.32 14.85
CA ASP A 32 -20.14 -14.66 15.40
C ASP A 32 -19.23 -15.35 14.37
N MET A 33 -19.78 -15.77 13.23
CA MET A 33 -19.02 -16.52 12.24
C MET A 33 -17.93 -15.65 11.58
N ALA A 34 -18.27 -14.43 11.20
CA ALA A 34 -17.34 -13.50 10.57
C ALA A 34 -16.15 -13.13 11.49
N PRO A 35 -16.34 -12.72 12.77
CA PRO A 35 -15.23 -12.47 13.67
C PRO A 35 -14.43 -13.74 14.00
N MET A 36 -15.08 -14.91 14.11
CA MET A 36 -14.36 -16.19 14.28
C MET A 36 -13.43 -16.49 13.11
N LEU A 37 -13.92 -16.36 11.87
CA LEU A 37 -13.12 -16.58 10.67
C LEU A 37 -11.99 -15.56 10.57
N LEU A 38 -12.26 -14.29 10.90
CA LEU A 38 -11.25 -13.24 10.93
C LEU A 38 -10.12 -13.56 11.93
N ASN A 39 -10.46 -14.06 13.13
CA ASN A 39 -9.49 -14.47 14.14
C ASN A 39 -8.64 -15.67 13.66
N LEU A 40 -9.24 -16.65 12.99
CA LEU A 40 -8.49 -17.76 12.37
C LEU A 40 -7.48 -17.25 11.32
N VAL A 41 -7.89 -16.30 10.48
CA VAL A 41 -6.99 -15.68 9.51
C VAL A 41 -5.87 -14.92 10.22
N ALA A 42 -6.19 -14.13 11.26
CA ALA A 42 -5.20 -13.38 12.02
C ALA A 42 -4.14 -14.30 12.64
N LYS A 43 -4.57 -15.40 13.29
CA LYS A 43 -3.67 -16.38 13.90
C LYS A 43 -2.70 -16.98 12.91
N ASP A 44 -3.15 -17.33 11.70
CA ASP A 44 -2.26 -17.87 10.67
C ASP A 44 -1.37 -16.78 10.06
N LEU A 45 -1.92 -15.59 9.81
CA LEU A 45 -1.23 -14.45 9.20
C LEU A 45 -0.05 -13.97 10.08
N PHE A 46 -0.26 -13.89 11.39
CA PHE A 46 0.71 -13.38 12.35
C PHE A 46 1.60 -14.47 12.96
N ARG A 47 1.36 -15.76 12.66
CA ARG A 47 2.08 -16.91 13.22
C ARG A 47 3.61 -16.80 13.17
N SER A 48 4.15 -16.27 12.07
CA SER A 48 5.60 -16.20 11.84
C SER A 48 6.22 -14.87 12.26
N SER A 49 5.53 -13.77 12.00
CA SER A 49 6.00 -12.41 12.26
C SER A 49 4.88 -11.41 11.99
N ILE A 50 4.97 -10.23 12.61
CA ILE A 50 4.07 -9.11 12.35
C ILE A 50 4.82 -8.10 11.47
N THR A 51 4.14 -7.61 10.43
CA THR A 51 4.64 -6.55 9.53
C THR A 51 3.51 -5.61 9.15
N TRP A 52 3.84 -4.38 8.76
CA TRP A 52 2.84 -3.42 8.28
C TRP A 52 1.98 -3.97 7.13
N GLY A 53 2.56 -4.74 6.20
CA GLY A 53 1.81 -5.38 5.12
C GLY A 53 0.78 -6.40 5.61
N LYS A 54 1.10 -7.19 6.64
CA LYS A 54 0.17 -8.15 7.26
C LYS A 54 -0.93 -7.43 8.04
N ILE A 55 -0.61 -6.36 8.76
CA ILE A 55 -1.61 -5.52 9.42
C ILE A 55 -2.57 -4.94 8.38
N ILE A 56 -2.09 -4.31 7.30
CA ILE A 56 -2.97 -3.81 6.25
C ILE A 56 -3.84 -4.94 5.64
N SER A 57 -3.28 -6.14 5.49
CA SER A 57 -4.00 -7.29 4.95
C SER A 57 -5.18 -7.73 5.84
N ILE A 58 -5.03 -7.77 7.17
CA ILE A 58 -6.15 -8.15 8.05
C ILE A 58 -7.28 -7.12 8.02
N PHE A 59 -6.96 -5.83 7.91
CA PHE A 59 -7.97 -4.78 7.73
C PHE A 59 -8.70 -4.93 6.38
N ALA A 60 -8.01 -5.27 5.30
CA ALA A 60 -8.64 -5.56 4.02
C ALA A 60 -9.55 -6.79 4.09
N VAL A 61 -9.12 -7.83 4.82
CA VAL A 61 -9.93 -9.04 5.04
C VAL A 61 -11.22 -8.71 5.80
N CYS A 62 -11.13 -7.94 6.88
CA CYS A 62 -12.30 -7.46 7.63
C CYS A 62 -13.24 -6.62 6.74
N GLY A 63 -12.68 -5.74 5.90
CA GLY A 63 -13.47 -4.98 4.92
C GLY A 63 -14.23 -5.87 3.92
N GLY A 64 -13.60 -6.95 3.45
CA GLY A 64 -14.28 -7.94 2.60
C GLY A 64 -15.44 -8.63 3.31
N PHE A 65 -15.27 -9.03 4.58
CA PHE A 65 -16.37 -9.57 5.38
C PHE A 65 -17.49 -8.55 5.58
N ALA A 66 -17.17 -7.27 5.83
CA ALA A 66 -18.17 -6.22 5.97
C ALA A 66 -19.02 -6.05 4.70
N ILE A 67 -18.38 -6.08 3.52
CA ILE A 67 -19.09 -6.05 2.23
C ILE A 67 -20.00 -7.27 2.07
N ASP A 68 -19.52 -8.45 2.46
CA ASP A 68 -20.29 -9.69 2.37
C ASP A 68 -21.49 -9.67 3.33
N CYS A 69 -21.35 -9.17 4.56
CA CYS A 69 -22.47 -8.95 5.49
C CYS A 69 -23.56 -8.06 4.88
N VAL A 70 -23.16 -6.93 4.26
CA VAL A 70 -24.09 -6.01 3.60
C VAL A 70 -24.79 -6.66 2.41
N ARG A 71 -24.06 -7.44 1.59
CA ARG A 71 -24.62 -8.14 0.43
C ARG A 71 -25.62 -9.23 0.81
N GLN A 72 -25.40 -9.90 1.95
CA GLN A 72 -26.28 -10.94 2.48
C GLN A 72 -27.46 -10.35 3.28
N GLY A 73 -27.49 -9.04 3.52
CA GLY A 73 -28.56 -8.36 4.25
C GLY A 73 -28.40 -8.37 5.77
N HIS A 74 -27.24 -8.80 6.28
CA HIS A 74 -26.93 -8.94 7.71
C HIS A 74 -26.14 -7.75 8.24
N PHE A 75 -26.73 -6.55 8.20
CA PHE A 75 -26.07 -5.32 8.69
C PHE A 75 -25.75 -5.37 10.18
N ASP A 76 -26.56 -6.08 10.97
CA ASP A 76 -26.40 -6.19 12.42
C ASP A 76 -25.08 -6.90 12.81
N TYR A 77 -24.49 -7.69 11.91
CA TYR A 77 -23.25 -8.44 12.16
C TYR A 77 -22.00 -7.56 12.04
N LEU A 78 -22.12 -6.36 11.47
CA LEU A 78 -21.00 -5.44 11.30
C LEU A 78 -20.39 -5.02 12.64
N GLN A 79 -21.20 -4.83 13.68
CA GLN A 79 -20.71 -4.47 15.01
C GLN A 79 -19.85 -5.59 15.59
N CYS A 80 -20.37 -6.83 15.61
CA CYS A 80 -19.63 -8.00 16.08
C CYS A 80 -18.32 -8.23 15.29
N LEU A 81 -18.33 -7.97 13.98
CA LEU A 81 -17.13 -8.06 13.14
C LEU A 81 -16.07 -7.02 13.54
N ILE A 82 -16.49 -5.77 13.82
CA ILE A 82 -15.58 -4.69 14.24
C ILE A 82 -15.03 -4.98 15.63
N ASP A 83 -15.87 -5.46 16.55
CA ASP A 83 -15.45 -5.85 17.90
C ASP A 83 -14.41 -6.98 17.83
N GLY A 84 -14.65 -8.01 17.01
CA GLY A 84 -13.67 -9.09 16.81
C GLY A 84 -12.35 -8.60 16.18
N LEU A 85 -12.38 -7.59 15.31
CA LEU A 85 -11.16 -6.96 14.81
C LEU A 85 -10.43 -6.18 15.92
N ALA A 86 -11.18 -5.48 16.78
CA ALA A 86 -10.63 -4.72 17.90
C ALA A 86 -9.93 -5.65 18.91
N GLU A 87 -10.53 -6.80 19.24
CA GLU A 87 -9.92 -7.82 20.08
C GLU A 87 -8.58 -8.31 19.50
N ILE A 88 -8.52 -8.63 18.20
CA ILE A 88 -7.28 -9.03 17.53
C ILE A 88 -6.21 -7.94 17.65
N ILE A 89 -6.60 -6.67 17.51
CA ILE A 89 -5.66 -5.55 17.63
C ILE A 89 -5.14 -5.47 19.07
N GLU A 90 -6.04 -5.49 20.05
CA GLU A 90 -5.72 -5.35 21.47
C GLU A 90 -4.84 -6.49 21.97
N ASP A 91 -5.18 -7.73 21.64
CA ASP A 91 -4.50 -8.93 22.13
C ASP A 91 -3.17 -9.18 21.41
N ASP A 92 -3.15 -9.10 20.08
CA ASP A 92 -2.01 -9.58 19.29
C ASP A 92 -1.14 -8.45 18.71
N LEU A 93 -1.70 -7.26 18.42
CA LEU A 93 -1.03 -6.24 17.61
C LEU A 93 -0.56 -5.01 18.40
N VAL A 94 -1.20 -4.66 19.53
CA VAL A 94 -0.93 -3.41 20.26
C VAL A 94 0.54 -3.26 20.62
N TYR A 95 1.18 -4.29 21.17
CA TYR A 95 2.59 -4.22 21.56
C TYR A 95 3.51 -3.95 20.36
N TRP A 96 3.30 -4.68 19.26
CA TRP A 96 4.09 -4.48 18.04
C TRP A 96 3.85 -3.09 17.43
N LEU A 97 2.60 -2.62 17.43
CA LEU A 97 2.25 -1.29 16.94
C LEU A 97 2.99 -0.21 17.72
N ILE A 98 3.01 -0.28 19.05
CA ILE A 98 3.71 0.68 19.90
C ILE A 98 5.22 0.68 19.58
N ASP A 99 5.83 -0.50 19.50
CA ASP A 99 7.26 -0.66 19.20
C ASP A 99 7.65 -0.13 17.80
N ASN A 100 6.70 -0.12 16.87
CA ASN A 100 6.91 0.35 15.49
C ASN A 100 6.41 1.79 15.25
N GLY A 101 6.25 2.59 16.30
CA GLY A 101 5.88 4.01 16.19
C GLY A 101 4.39 4.26 15.96
N GLY A 102 3.56 3.28 16.31
CA GLY A 102 2.11 3.31 16.15
C GLY A 102 1.67 3.55 14.71
N TRP A 103 0.46 4.09 14.55
CA TRP A 103 -0.09 4.43 13.23
C TRP A 103 0.74 5.49 12.48
N LEU A 104 1.57 6.29 13.17
CA LEU A 104 2.51 7.21 12.53
C LEU A 104 3.66 6.46 11.84
N GLY A 105 4.11 5.35 12.41
CA GLY A 105 5.08 4.45 11.78
C GLY A 105 4.58 3.89 10.45
N LEU A 106 3.29 3.57 10.36
CA LEU A 106 2.64 3.17 9.11
C LEU A 106 2.72 4.28 8.05
N SER A 107 2.40 5.51 8.41
CA SER A 107 2.48 6.67 7.50
C SER A 107 3.90 6.84 6.94
N GLN A 108 4.91 6.71 7.78
CA GLN A 108 6.31 6.77 7.36
C GLN A 108 6.73 5.59 6.48
N HIS A 109 6.21 4.39 6.76
CA HIS A 109 6.49 3.18 5.98
C HIS A 109 5.91 3.26 4.56
N ILE A 110 4.74 3.87 4.41
CA ILE A 110 4.03 3.99 3.13
C ILE A 110 4.53 5.18 2.31
N ARG A 111 5.02 6.24 2.97
CA ARG A 111 5.45 7.44 2.27
C ARG A 111 6.53 7.02 1.27
N PRO A 112 6.36 7.30 -0.04
CA PRO A 112 7.44 7.08 -0.98
C PRO A 112 8.65 7.82 -0.42
N ARG A 113 9.81 7.16 -0.36
CA ARG A 113 11.07 7.89 -0.21
C ARG A 113 11.08 8.86 -1.38
N VAL A 114 10.68 10.09 -1.13
CA VAL A 114 11.03 11.22 -1.97
C VAL A 114 12.53 11.18 -1.89
N GLY A 115 13.17 10.59 -2.89
CA GLY A 115 14.61 10.40 -2.89
C GLY A 115 15.17 11.77 -2.61
N GLU A 116 15.82 11.94 -1.45
CA GLU A 116 16.66 13.10 -1.25
C GLU A 116 17.62 13.04 -2.42
N PHE A 117 17.46 13.99 -3.35
CA PHE A 117 18.31 14.06 -4.53
C PHE A 117 19.73 14.14 -4.00
N THR A 118 20.47 13.03 -4.11
CA THR A 118 21.80 12.90 -3.56
C THR A 118 22.65 14.02 -4.15
N PHE A 119 23.59 14.57 -3.37
CA PHE A 119 24.52 15.61 -3.85
C PHE A 119 25.13 15.27 -5.23
N LEU A 120 25.41 14.00 -5.46
CA LEU A 120 25.88 13.46 -6.73
C LEU A 120 24.88 13.66 -7.89
N GLY A 121 23.58 13.50 -7.63
CA GLY A 121 22.50 13.76 -8.60
C GLY A 121 22.36 15.24 -8.97
N TRP A 122 22.63 16.16 -8.03
CA TRP A 122 22.71 17.59 -8.34
C TRP A 122 23.94 17.93 -9.18
N LEU A 123 25.09 17.33 -8.87
CA LEU A 123 26.31 17.51 -9.65
C LEU A 123 26.15 17.03 -11.10
N THR A 124 25.55 15.86 -11.33
CA THR A 124 25.35 15.35 -12.70
C THR A 124 24.40 16.23 -13.51
N LEU A 125 23.37 16.79 -12.88
CA LEU A 125 22.47 17.77 -13.51
C LEU A 125 23.23 19.04 -13.91
N PHE A 126 24.08 19.56 -13.04
CA PHE A 126 24.86 20.76 -13.32
C PHE A 126 25.90 20.53 -14.43
N VAL A 127 26.58 19.38 -14.42
CA VAL A 127 27.55 19.00 -15.46
C VAL A 127 26.88 18.80 -16.81
N THR A 128 25.70 18.17 -16.86
CA THR A 128 24.98 17.97 -18.13
C THR A 128 24.45 19.29 -18.70
N ILE A 129 23.91 20.19 -17.86
CA ILE A 129 23.46 21.51 -18.30
C ILE A 129 24.64 22.36 -18.81
N SER A 130 25.74 22.41 -18.08
CA SER A 130 26.93 23.19 -18.47
C SER A 130 27.57 22.66 -19.76
N ALA A 131 27.73 21.35 -19.90
CA ALA A 131 28.26 20.73 -21.11
C ALA A 131 27.35 21.01 -22.32
N GLY A 132 26.03 20.91 -22.15
CA GLY A 132 25.05 21.23 -23.21
C GLY A 132 25.15 22.68 -23.66
N ALA A 133 25.19 23.63 -22.73
CA ALA A 133 25.33 25.06 -23.04
C ALA A 133 26.65 25.36 -23.77
N TYR A 134 27.76 24.74 -23.35
CA TYR A 134 29.05 24.89 -24.01
C TYR A 134 29.03 24.36 -25.45
N MET A 135 28.40 23.21 -25.66
CA MET A 135 28.28 22.58 -26.99
C MET A 135 27.47 23.47 -27.95
N VAL A 136 26.32 23.99 -27.48
CA VAL A 136 25.49 24.94 -28.25
C VAL A 136 26.25 26.22 -28.58
N SER A 137 26.98 26.80 -27.62
CA SER A 137 27.78 28.01 -27.84
C SER A 137 28.83 27.80 -28.94
N ASN A 138 29.53 26.66 -28.92
CA ASN A 138 30.53 26.33 -29.94
C ASN A 138 29.93 26.15 -31.33
N VAL A 139 28.75 25.51 -31.42
CA VAL A 139 28.04 25.34 -32.69
C VAL A 139 27.57 26.69 -33.23
N CYS A 140 26.94 27.53 -32.41
CA CYS A 140 26.55 28.90 -32.80
C CYS A 140 27.76 29.72 -33.28
N ARG A 141 28.89 29.61 -32.59
CA ARG A 141 30.12 30.33 -32.98
C ARG A 141 30.69 29.82 -34.30
N ARG A 142 30.67 28.50 -34.55
CA ARG A 142 31.11 27.92 -35.83
C ARG A 142 30.22 28.37 -36.99
N ILE A 143 28.90 28.29 -36.82
CA ILE A 143 27.94 28.71 -37.85
C ILE A 143 28.07 30.21 -38.13
N GLY A 144 28.16 31.03 -37.07
CA GLY A 144 28.36 32.47 -37.20
C GLY A 144 29.66 32.83 -37.92
N GLY A 145 30.76 32.12 -37.62
CA GLY A 145 32.04 32.31 -38.32
C GLY A 145 31.98 31.93 -39.81
N GLN A 146 31.30 30.83 -40.15
CA GLN A 146 31.15 30.43 -41.55
C GLN A 146 30.24 31.39 -42.34
N LEU A 147 29.17 31.89 -41.73
CA LEU A 147 28.33 32.92 -42.33
C LEU A 147 29.10 34.24 -42.53
N TYR A 148 29.92 34.63 -41.55
CA TYR A 148 30.75 35.82 -41.65
C TYR A 148 31.72 35.75 -42.83
N SER A 149 32.39 34.62 -43.04
CA SER A 149 33.31 34.41 -44.18
C SER A 149 32.64 34.26 -45.55
N LEU A 150 31.31 34.10 -45.59
CA LEU A 150 30.54 34.02 -46.84
C LEU A 150 29.93 35.37 -47.23
N LEU A 151 29.78 36.28 -46.27
CA LEU A 151 29.18 37.62 -46.47
C LEU A 151 30.24 38.73 -46.65
N PHE A 152 31.49 38.49 -46.27
CA PHE A 152 32.65 39.37 -46.46
C PHE A 152 33.81 38.57 -47.05
#